data_AF-A0A964MXC5-F1
#
_entry.id   AF-A0A964MXC5-F1
#
_cell.length_a   1.000
_cell.length_b   1.000
_cell.length_c   1.000
_cell.angle_alpha   90.00
_cell.angle_beta   90.00
_cell.angle_gamma   90.00
#
_symmetry.space_group_name_H-M   'P 1'
#
loop_
_entity.id
_entity.type
_entity.pdbx_description
1 polymer ?
#
loop_
_entity_poly.entity_id
_entity_poly.type
_entity_poly.pdbx_seq_one_letter_code
_entity_poly.pdbx_strand_id
1 'polypeptide(L)'
;MSALARWVSPLVICVLAWQCGDPLAPPPLAEDPIALEVTAMRAAPVASAAKTDPLWVQVRPGVTAALDLAEQALAAGRRWTALERLAAARVDLVAAQYVADRPAEARKDVSGFEAEWARMGAELGASEDAPTAKAFDRVYPAAARALAEASSFQVKVIYDAGLEYGRATDADSGLFYVGAAQAQQQFAAFARTVLQSSTPVLSVRSLVAETNALETTLLALYRPPVSIDRHSEFIGASLALKEARELDAAGLRYGALQRYLLAVLRTALLRPAPALSESAAIRARLLAAAPTLSDYSIDHTIAIMFLERALTELDRPEATAASVGIALAVADEVLPKYFAALEAAPAMVSPRTPRVTVTLVRWPFT
;
A
#
# COMPACT_ATOMS: atom_id res chain seq x y z
N MET A 1 -60.02 -58.27 26.80
CA MET A 1 -58.97 -57.72 27.70
C MET A 1 -57.68 -57.62 26.91
N SER A 2 -57.40 -56.47 26.29
CA SER A 2 -56.10 -56.05 25.71
C SER A 2 -56.27 -54.56 25.33
N ALA A 3 -55.61 -53.65 26.04
CA ALA A 3 -54.26 -53.11 25.79
C ALA A 3 -54.29 -51.95 24.78
N LEU A 4 -54.00 -50.73 25.26
CA LEU A 4 -53.40 -49.62 24.51
C LEU A 4 -53.09 -48.48 25.50
N ALA A 5 -51.86 -48.45 26.01
CA ALA A 5 -51.30 -47.34 26.77
C ALA A 5 -50.50 -46.44 25.80
N ARG A 6 -50.90 -45.17 25.68
CA ARG A 6 -50.22 -44.16 24.86
C ARG A 6 -49.04 -43.58 25.63
N TRP A 7 -47.83 -43.74 25.11
CA TRP A 7 -46.65 -42.97 25.48
C TRP A 7 -46.50 -41.82 24.48
N VAL A 8 -46.54 -40.57 24.95
CA VAL A 8 -46.17 -39.38 24.20
C VAL A 8 -44.88 -38.86 24.82
N SER A 9 -43.76 -39.06 24.13
CA SER A 9 -42.49 -38.41 24.48
C SER A 9 -42.47 -37.00 23.88
N PRO A 10 -42.17 -35.95 24.66
CA PRO A 10 -41.86 -34.65 24.08
C PRO A 10 -40.44 -34.71 23.52
N LEU A 11 -40.34 -34.65 22.20
CA LEU A 11 -39.08 -34.43 21.50
C LEU A 11 -38.68 -32.97 21.73
N VAL A 12 -37.84 -32.73 22.75
CA VAL A 12 -37.20 -31.43 22.96
C VAL A 12 -36.12 -31.29 21.89
N ILE A 13 -36.43 -30.59 20.80
CA ILE A 13 -35.45 -30.14 19.82
C ILE A 13 -34.68 -29.00 20.50
N CYS A 14 -33.56 -29.31 21.15
CA CYS A 14 -32.55 -28.32 21.46
C CYS A 14 -31.94 -27.83 20.14
N VAL A 15 -32.51 -26.75 19.59
CA VAL A 15 -31.81 -25.89 18.65
C VAL A 15 -30.69 -25.22 19.45
N LEU A 16 -29.55 -25.90 19.57
CA LEU A 16 -28.29 -25.25 19.87
C LEU A 16 -28.00 -24.35 18.66
N ALA A 17 -28.52 -23.13 18.73
CA ALA A 17 -28.02 -22.03 17.93
C ALA A 17 -26.59 -21.77 18.39
N TRP A 18 -25.65 -22.60 17.91
CA TRP A 18 -24.29 -22.15 17.74
C TRP A 18 -24.39 -20.97 16.79
N GLN A 19 -24.35 -19.77 17.37
CA GLN A 19 -23.92 -18.58 16.67
C GLN A 19 -22.50 -18.87 16.22
N CYS A 20 -22.37 -19.57 15.08
CA CYS A 20 -21.16 -19.51 14.27
C CYS A 20 -21.06 -18.06 13.83
N GLY A 21 -20.51 -17.22 14.71
CA GLY A 21 -20.01 -15.91 14.32
C GLY A 21 -19.08 -16.18 13.14
N ASP A 22 -19.31 -15.48 12.03
CA ASP A 22 -18.44 -15.55 10.89
C ASP A 22 -17.01 -15.32 11.40
N PRO A 23 -16.10 -16.31 11.32
CA PRO A 23 -14.74 -16.16 11.85
C PRO A 23 -13.94 -15.05 11.14
N LEU A 24 -14.55 -14.44 10.12
CA LEU A 24 -14.01 -13.34 9.34
C LEU A 24 -14.84 -12.07 9.46
N ALA A 25 -15.88 -12.05 10.32
CA ALA A 25 -16.44 -10.79 10.77
C ALA A 25 -15.30 -9.94 11.33
N PRO A 26 -15.14 -8.69 10.88
CA PRO A 26 -14.10 -7.83 11.40
C PRO A 26 -14.26 -7.73 12.93
N PRO A 27 -13.15 -7.63 13.68
CA PRO A 27 -13.25 -7.42 15.12
C PRO A 27 -14.08 -6.15 15.38
N PRO A 28 -14.75 -6.06 16.54
CA PRO A 28 -15.37 -4.81 16.95
C PRO A 28 -14.37 -3.67 16.80
N LEU A 29 -14.81 -2.51 16.26
CA LEU A 29 -13.91 -1.39 15.95
C LEU A 29 -13.03 -0.95 17.14
N ALA A 30 -13.52 -1.12 18.38
CA ALA A 30 -12.77 -0.80 19.59
C ALA A 30 -11.53 -1.69 19.85
N GLU A 31 -11.49 -2.88 19.25
CA GLU A 31 -10.40 -3.86 19.38
C GLU A 31 -9.58 -3.98 18.08
N ASP A 32 -9.98 -3.26 17.03
CA ASP A 32 -9.29 -3.27 15.75
C ASP A 32 -7.94 -2.52 15.84
N PRO A 33 -6.80 -3.19 15.63
CA PRO A 33 -5.48 -2.52 15.67
C PRO A 33 -5.36 -1.36 14.69
N ILE A 34 -6.07 -1.38 13.55
CA ILE A 34 -6.05 -0.27 12.58
C ILE A 34 -6.81 0.94 13.14
N ALA A 35 -7.99 0.71 13.73
CA ALA A 35 -8.78 1.78 14.33
C ALA A 35 -8.08 2.41 15.54
N LEU A 36 -7.44 1.57 16.37
CA LEU A 36 -6.63 2.02 17.50
C LEU A 36 -5.45 2.88 17.04
N GLU A 37 -4.74 2.47 15.98
CA GLU A 37 -3.61 3.23 15.46
C GLU A 37 -4.04 4.56 14.81
N VAL A 38 -5.16 4.57 14.07
CA VAL A 38 -5.74 5.81 13.53
C VAL A 38 -6.07 6.79 14.66
N THR A 39 -6.70 6.30 15.73
CA THR A 39 -7.03 7.10 16.91
C THR A 39 -5.76 7.65 17.58
N ALA A 40 -4.74 6.81 17.77
CA ALA A 40 -3.47 7.21 18.37
C ALA A 40 -2.76 8.28 17.54
N MET A 41 -2.70 8.11 16.21
CA MET A 41 -2.07 9.08 15.30
C MET A 41 -2.79 10.43 15.27
N ARG A 42 -4.11 10.47 15.41
CA ARG A 42 -4.84 11.75 15.56
C ARG A 42 -4.53 12.48 16.85
N ALA A 43 -4.31 11.74 17.93
CA ALA A 43 -3.98 12.32 19.22
C ALA A 43 -2.55 12.88 19.27
N ALA A 44 -1.62 12.29 18.51
CA ALA A 44 -0.19 12.62 18.56
C ALA A 44 0.15 14.12 18.30
N PRO A 45 -0.32 14.78 17.21
CA PRO A 45 -0.01 16.19 16.97
C PRO A 45 -0.68 17.15 17.96
N VAL A 46 -1.66 16.70 18.74
CA VAL A 46 -2.30 17.53 19.77
C VAL A 46 -1.39 17.71 20.98
N ALA A 47 -0.47 16.77 21.21
CA ALA A 47 0.38 16.72 22.41
C ALA A 47 1.76 17.38 22.25
N SER A 48 2.21 17.72 21.04
CA SER A 48 3.57 18.19 20.79
C SER A 48 3.68 19.69 20.45
N ALA A 49 4.90 20.22 20.55
CA ALA A 49 5.28 21.56 20.12
C ALA A 49 5.16 21.77 18.59
N ALA A 50 4.81 20.74 17.83
CA ALA A 50 4.73 20.76 16.37
C ALA A 50 3.64 21.68 15.80
N LYS A 51 2.63 22.08 16.58
CA LYS A 51 1.45 22.81 16.06
C LYS A 51 1.78 24.11 15.31
N THR A 52 2.89 24.76 15.66
CA THR A 52 3.35 26.01 15.04
C THR A 52 4.57 25.82 14.14
N ASP A 53 5.09 24.60 14.02
CA ASP A 53 6.23 24.33 13.15
C ASP A 53 5.83 24.50 11.66
N PRO A 54 6.60 25.25 10.85
CA PRO A 54 6.25 25.49 9.45
C PRO A 54 6.07 24.21 8.62
N LEU A 55 6.89 23.20 8.86
CA LEU A 55 6.80 21.92 8.15
C LEU A 55 5.51 21.19 8.51
N TRP A 56 5.16 21.18 9.80
CA TRP A 56 3.88 20.61 10.25
C TRP A 56 2.69 21.34 9.62
N VAL A 57 2.70 22.68 9.59
CA VAL A 57 1.63 23.47 8.95
C VAL A 57 1.42 23.05 7.49
N GLN A 58 2.51 22.75 6.78
CA GLN A 58 2.46 22.30 5.39
C GLN A 58 1.90 20.87 5.23
N VAL A 59 2.34 19.90 6.05
CA VAL A 59 1.92 18.49 5.88
C VAL A 59 0.59 18.16 6.53
N ARG A 60 0.18 18.91 7.57
CA ARG A 60 -1.02 18.63 8.38
C ARG A 60 -2.29 18.43 7.54
N PRO A 61 -2.62 19.26 6.53
CA PRO A 61 -3.84 19.05 5.73
C PRO A 61 -3.87 17.68 5.05
N GLY A 62 -2.71 17.22 4.53
CA GLY A 62 -2.58 15.92 3.90
C GLY A 62 -2.75 14.77 4.89
N VAL A 63 -2.08 14.85 6.05
CA VAL A 63 -2.19 13.86 7.12
C VAL A 63 -3.63 13.77 7.64
N THR A 64 -4.27 14.91 7.93
CA THR A 64 -5.66 14.95 8.39
C THR A 64 -6.61 14.32 7.37
N ALA A 65 -6.50 14.71 6.10
CA ALA A 65 -7.34 14.15 5.05
C ALA A 65 -7.14 12.63 4.88
N ALA A 66 -5.91 12.14 5.00
CA ALA A 66 -5.61 10.71 4.91
C ALA A 66 -6.21 9.92 6.10
N LEU A 67 -6.13 10.47 7.32
CA LEU A 67 -6.74 9.86 8.51
C LEU A 67 -8.28 9.91 8.45
N ASP A 68 -8.87 10.99 7.95
CA ASP A 68 -10.33 11.11 7.75
C ASP A 68 -10.83 10.02 6.79
N LEU A 69 -10.09 9.79 5.70
CA LEU A 69 -10.40 8.72 4.76
C LEU A 69 -10.19 7.32 5.34
N ALA A 70 -9.20 7.13 6.22
CA ALA A 70 -8.99 5.85 6.91
C ALA A 70 -10.17 5.53 7.85
N GLU A 71 -10.66 6.50 8.62
CA GLU A 71 -11.84 6.33 9.48
C GLU A 71 -13.11 6.06 8.69
N GLN A 72 -13.34 6.80 7.61
CA GLN A 72 -14.48 6.57 6.72
C GLN A 72 -14.43 5.16 6.12
N ALA A 73 -13.24 4.70 5.72
CA ALA A 73 -13.06 3.34 5.22
C ALA A 73 -13.37 2.30 6.31
N LEU A 74 -12.88 2.46 7.53
CA LEU A 74 -13.20 1.57 8.66
C LEU A 74 -14.70 1.54 8.96
N ALA A 75 -15.36 2.70 9.00
CA ALA A 75 -16.80 2.81 9.22
C ALA A 75 -17.62 2.11 8.12
N ALA A 76 -17.10 2.07 6.89
CA ALA A 76 -17.67 1.35 5.76
C ALA A 76 -17.25 -0.13 5.68
N GLY A 77 -16.54 -0.67 6.67
CA GLY A 77 -16.04 -2.05 6.67
C GLY A 77 -14.88 -2.33 5.69
N ARG A 78 -14.25 -1.27 5.16
CA ARG A 78 -13.16 -1.33 4.17
C ARG A 78 -11.79 -1.30 4.84
N ARG A 79 -11.51 -2.37 5.56
CA ARG A 79 -10.36 -2.51 6.45
C ARG A 79 -9.02 -2.31 5.73
N TRP A 80 -8.87 -2.87 4.54
CA TRP A 80 -7.58 -2.87 3.83
C TRP A 80 -7.28 -1.53 3.18
N THR A 81 -8.30 -0.85 2.69
CA THR A 81 -8.18 0.55 2.25
C THR A 81 -7.79 1.44 3.43
N ALA A 82 -8.36 1.23 4.62
CA ALA A 82 -7.96 1.99 5.80
C ALA A 82 -6.48 1.77 6.16
N LEU A 83 -5.99 0.53 6.10
CA LEU A 83 -4.57 0.21 6.33
C LEU A 83 -3.64 0.91 5.33
N GLU A 84 -3.99 0.93 4.04
CA GLU A 84 -3.21 1.64 3.02
C GLU A 84 -3.16 3.16 3.29
N ARG A 85 -4.30 3.77 3.65
CA ARG A 85 -4.38 5.21 3.98
C ARG A 85 -3.58 5.55 5.23
N LEU A 86 -3.64 4.68 6.24
CA LEU A 86 -2.86 4.79 7.47
C LEU A 86 -1.35 4.75 7.18
N ALA A 87 -0.90 3.83 6.33
CA ALA A 87 0.51 3.74 5.92
C ALA A 87 1.02 5.06 5.32
N ALA A 88 0.22 5.67 4.42
CA ALA A 88 0.55 6.95 3.81
C ALA A 88 0.60 8.09 4.83
N ALA A 89 -0.42 8.20 5.71
CA ALA A 89 -0.49 9.26 6.72
C ALA A 89 0.68 9.18 7.73
N ARG A 90 1.14 7.96 8.06
CA ARG A 90 2.18 7.73 9.07
C ARG A 90 3.51 8.34 8.68
N VAL A 91 3.90 8.21 7.42
CA VAL A 91 5.19 8.70 6.93
C VAL A 91 5.31 10.20 7.17
N ASP A 92 4.34 10.97 6.69
CA ASP A 92 4.37 12.43 6.82
C ASP A 92 4.22 12.89 8.29
N LEU A 93 3.35 12.22 9.05
CA LEU A 93 3.14 12.56 10.47
C LEU A 93 4.42 12.34 11.29
N VAL A 94 4.99 11.15 11.22
CA VAL A 94 6.18 10.79 12.01
C VAL A 94 7.39 11.59 11.55
N ALA A 95 7.55 11.83 10.24
CA ALA A 95 8.65 12.63 9.72
C ALA A 95 8.57 14.10 10.17
N ALA A 96 7.39 14.72 10.11
CA ALA A 96 7.22 16.09 10.61
C ALA A 96 7.41 16.17 12.13
N GLN A 97 6.91 15.19 12.88
CA GLN A 97 7.12 15.11 14.32
C GLN A 97 8.61 14.97 14.67
N TYR A 98 9.33 14.13 13.92
CA TYR A 98 10.77 13.91 14.10
C TYR A 98 11.58 15.20 13.94
N VAL A 99 11.23 16.04 12.97
CA VAL A 99 11.85 17.37 12.77
C VAL A 99 11.42 18.34 13.88
N ALA A 100 10.13 18.39 14.20
CA ALA A 100 9.59 19.33 15.20
C ALA A 100 10.14 19.11 16.61
N ASP A 101 10.50 17.87 16.96
CA ASP A 101 11.09 17.53 18.27
C ASP A 101 12.54 18.02 18.43
N ARG A 102 13.11 18.67 17.40
CA ARG A 102 14.52 19.08 17.37
C ARG A 102 14.62 20.59 17.57
N PRO A 103 15.60 21.06 18.36
CA PRO A 103 15.85 22.49 18.50
C PRO A 103 16.03 23.16 17.13
N ALA A 104 15.46 24.36 16.94
CA ALA A 104 15.54 25.11 15.69
C ALA A 104 16.97 25.34 15.19
N GLU A 105 17.93 25.31 16.11
CA GLU A 105 19.33 25.56 15.80
C GLU A 105 20.02 24.29 15.30
N ALA A 106 19.65 23.12 15.85
CA ALA A 106 20.12 21.81 15.37
C ALA A 106 19.61 21.51 13.95
N ARG A 107 18.44 22.03 13.61
CA ARG A 107 17.77 21.93 12.31
C ARG A 107 18.46 22.69 11.17
N LYS A 108 19.35 23.62 11.49
CA LYS A 108 20.13 24.41 10.53
C LYS A 108 21.59 23.96 10.42
N ASP A 109 22.02 23.10 11.34
CA ASP A 109 23.39 22.62 11.40
C ASP A 109 23.54 21.33 10.59
N VAL A 110 24.17 21.46 9.40
CA VAL A 110 24.44 20.32 8.53
C VAL A 110 25.29 19.27 9.23
N SER A 111 26.25 19.67 10.08
CA SER A 111 27.10 18.71 10.79
C SER A 111 26.33 17.95 11.86
N GLY A 112 25.43 18.65 12.58
CA GLY A 112 24.48 18.04 13.50
C GLY A 112 23.52 17.08 12.80
N PHE A 113 23.02 17.45 11.62
CA PHE A 113 22.23 16.55 10.79
C PHE A 113 23.00 15.29 10.38
N GLU A 114 24.23 15.40 9.87
CA GLU A 114 25.03 14.24 9.46
C GLU A 114 25.32 13.29 10.64
N ALA A 115 25.59 13.86 11.82
CA ALA A 115 25.75 13.07 13.05
C ALA A 115 24.45 12.34 13.43
N GLU A 116 23.30 13.01 13.32
CA GLU A 116 21.99 12.39 13.59
C GLU A 116 21.64 11.32 12.56
N TRP A 117 21.93 11.58 11.28
CA TRP A 117 21.79 10.60 10.21
C TRP A 117 22.63 9.35 10.53
N ALA A 118 23.90 9.52 10.88
CA ALA A 118 24.78 8.40 11.23
C ALA A 118 24.26 7.61 12.45
N ARG A 119 23.80 8.29 13.51
CA ARG A 119 23.19 7.65 14.68
C ARG A 119 21.97 6.82 14.29
N MET A 120 21.05 7.39 13.51
CA MET A 120 19.84 6.70 13.07
C MET A 120 20.12 5.54 12.14
N GLY A 121 21.21 5.56 11.37
CA GLY A 121 21.60 4.42 10.54
C GLY A 121 21.84 3.15 11.34
N ALA A 122 22.41 3.29 12.55
CA ALA A 122 22.59 2.18 13.46
C ALA A 122 21.26 1.69 14.05
N GLU A 123 20.35 2.59 14.44
CA GLU A 123 19.04 2.23 15.01
C GLU A 123 18.09 1.61 13.98
N LEU A 124 18.13 2.09 12.74
CA LEU A 124 17.31 1.57 11.66
C LEU A 124 17.84 0.24 11.10
N GLY A 125 19.06 -0.16 11.45
CA GLY A 125 19.75 -1.27 10.80
C GLY A 125 20.01 -0.99 9.31
N ALA A 126 20.15 0.28 8.91
CA ALA A 126 20.23 0.67 7.49
C ALA A 126 21.53 0.25 6.78
N SER A 127 22.50 -0.27 7.54
CA SER A 127 23.73 -0.89 7.05
C SER A 127 23.61 -2.40 6.80
N GLU A 128 22.49 -3.01 7.20
CA GLU A 128 22.24 -4.44 7.01
C GLU A 128 21.72 -4.76 5.60
N ASP A 129 21.78 -6.05 5.25
CA ASP A 129 21.27 -6.57 3.98
C ASP A 129 19.78 -6.25 3.79
N ALA A 130 19.35 -6.20 2.53
CA ALA A 130 17.93 -6.05 2.20
C ALA A 130 17.08 -7.11 2.94
N PRO A 131 15.87 -6.76 3.39
CA PRO A 131 15.03 -7.68 4.14
C PRO A 131 14.71 -8.93 3.29
N THR A 132 14.80 -10.10 3.91
CA THR A 132 14.48 -11.38 3.24
C THR A 132 13.01 -11.72 3.46
N ALA A 133 12.43 -12.52 2.55
CA ALA A 133 11.03 -12.97 2.66
C ALA A 133 10.71 -13.65 4.02
N LYS A 134 11.70 -14.32 4.62
CA LYS A 134 11.55 -15.01 5.93
C LYS A 134 11.23 -14.05 7.08
N ALA A 135 11.64 -12.77 6.99
CA ALA A 135 11.33 -11.76 8.00
C ALA A 135 9.82 -11.47 8.12
N PHE A 136 9.02 -11.97 7.17
CA PHE A 136 7.59 -11.75 7.06
C PHE A 136 6.74 -13.02 7.12
N ASP A 137 7.33 -14.19 7.45
CA ASP A 137 6.61 -15.48 7.50
C ASP A 137 5.48 -15.53 8.56
N ARG A 138 5.41 -14.55 9.46
CA ARG A 138 4.36 -14.43 10.48
C ARG A 138 3.48 -13.19 10.27
N VAL A 139 3.57 -12.54 9.13
CA VAL A 139 2.76 -11.38 8.80
C VAL A 139 1.61 -11.84 7.92
N TYR A 140 0.41 -11.77 8.48
CA TYR A 140 -0.83 -12.12 7.82
C TYR A 140 -1.88 -11.07 8.17
N PRO A 141 -2.81 -10.77 7.25
CA PRO A 141 -2.97 -11.39 5.93
C PRO A 141 -2.07 -10.79 4.84
N ALA A 142 -2.21 -11.28 3.60
CA ALA A 142 -1.40 -10.95 2.43
C ALA A 142 -1.29 -9.44 2.17
N ALA A 143 -2.35 -8.66 2.39
CA ALA A 143 -2.31 -7.20 2.28
C ALA A 143 -1.39 -6.55 3.33
N ALA A 144 -1.48 -6.97 4.59
CA ALA A 144 -0.62 -6.47 5.65
C ALA A 144 0.85 -6.85 5.38
N ARG A 145 1.09 -8.10 4.94
CA ARG A 145 2.42 -8.56 4.51
C ARG A 145 2.97 -7.73 3.35
N ALA A 146 2.17 -7.49 2.32
CA ALA A 146 2.60 -6.72 1.15
C ALA A 146 3.04 -5.30 1.52
N LEU A 147 2.25 -4.62 2.36
CA LEU A 147 2.60 -3.28 2.83
C LEU A 147 3.83 -3.32 3.75
N ALA A 148 3.97 -4.34 4.61
CA ALA A 148 5.16 -4.52 5.46
C ALA A 148 6.45 -4.75 4.64
N GLU A 149 6.40 -5.62 3.63
CA GLU A 149 7.52 -5.89 2.72
C GLU A 149 7.93 -4.61 1.99
N ALA A 150 6.97 -3.87 1.43
CA ALA A 150 7.25 -2.60 0.76
C ALA A 150 7.82 -1.54 1.71
N SER A 151 7.22 -1.34 2.88
CA SER A 151 7.71 -0.38 3.87
C SER A 151 9.13 -0.72 4.34
N SER A 152 9.39 -1.97 4.68
CA SER A 152 10.73 -2.39 5.12
C SER A 152 11.78 -2.20 4.02
N PHE A 153 11.42 -2.44 2.76
CA PHE A 153 12.32 -2.18 1.63
C PHE A 153 12.62 -0.68 1.47
N GLN A 154 11.63 0.18 1.66
CA GLN A 154 11.80 1.63 1.55
C GLN A 154 12.68 2.25 2.65
N VAL A 155 12.83 1.63 3.82
CA VAL A 155 13.62 2.17 4.94
C VAL A 155 15.00 2.60 4.48
N LYS A 156 15.76 1.69 3.84
CA LYS A 156 17.11 1.97 3.38
C LYS A 156 17.14 3.02 2.27
N VAL A 157 16.25 2.90 1.29
CA VAL A 157 16.18 3.82 0.14
C VAL A 157 15.94 5.26 0.59
N ILE A 158 14.98 5.47 1.50
CA ILE A 158 14.65 6.80 2.03
C ILE A 158 15.77 7.32 2.93
N TYR A 159 16.33 6.46 3.79
CA TYR A 159 17.42 6.84 4.68
C TYR A 159 18.67 7.29 3.92
N ASP A 160 19.10 6.51 2.92
CA ASP A 160 20.28 6.84 2.11
C ASP A 160 20.06 8.12 1.28
N ALA A 161 18.85 8.30 0.71
CA ALA A 161 18.49 9.50 -0.04
C ALA A 161 18.49 10.77 0.84
N GLY A 162 18.13 10.65 2.12
CA GLY A 162 18.05 11.76 3.05
C GLY A 162 19.38 12.50 3.23
N LEU A 163 20.52 11.79 3.24
CA LEU A 163 21.84 12.39 3.40
C LEU A 163 22.17 13.36 2.27
N GLU A 164 22.12 12.86 1.02
CA GLU A 164 22.46 13.65 -0.15
C GLU A 164 21.46 14.77 -0.39
N TYR A 165 20.16 14.53 -0.12
CA TYR A 165 19.15 15.57 -0.23
C TYR A 165 19.33 16.68 0.80
N GLY A 166 19.64 16.32 2.05
CA GLY A 166 19.90 17.29 3.13
C GLY A 166 21.16 18.12 2.88
N ARG A 167 22.23 17.52 2.32
CA ARG A 167 23.44 18.24 1.89
C ARG A 167 23.17 19.23 0.77
N ALA A 168 22.31 18.85 -0.18
CA ALA A 168 22.00 19.66 -1.36
C ALA A 168 20.99 20.78 -1.08
N THR A 169 20.12 20.61 -0.08
CA THR A 169 19.02 21.54 0.21
C THR A 169 19.21 22.21 1.57
N ASP A 170 18.85 21.52 2.66
CA ASP A 170 19.04 21.94 4.05
C ASP A 170 18.92 20.75 5.02
N ALA A 171 19.41 20.95 6.24
CA ALA A 171 19.39 19.93 7.29
C ALA A 171 17.96 19.51 7.70
N ASP A 172 16.99 20.42 7.67
CA ASP A 172 15.58 20.11 7.97
C ASP A 172 14.99 19.08 7.00
N SER A 173 15.25 19.28 5.71
CA SER A 173 14.85 18.36 4.65
C SER A 173 15.50 16.99 4.84
N GLY A 174 16.79 16.95 5.18
CA GLY A 174 17.49 15.70 5.49
C GLY A 174 16.90 14.97 6.71
N LEU A 175 16.62 15.70 7.79
CA LEU A 175 16.00 15.17 9.01
C LEU A 175 14.59 14.63 8.76
N PHE A 176 13.82 15.25 7.86
CA PHE A 176 12.50 14.74 7.46
C PHE A 176 12.62 13.35 6.84
N TYR A 177 13.59 13.11 5.95
CA TYR A 177 13.81 11.78 5.37
C TYR A 177 14.24 10.74 6.41
N VAL A 178 15.05 11.13 7.40
CA VAL A 178 15.39 10.24 8.53
C VAL A 178 14.13 9.84 9.30
N GLY A 179 13.26 10.79 9.62
CA GLY A 179 11.98 10.52 10.27
C GLY A 179 11.04 9.67 9.39
N ALA A 180 11.03 9.88 8.07
CA ALA A 180 10.24 9.09 7.13
C ALA A 180 10.74 7.62 7.06
N ALA A 181 12.05 7.39 7.07
CA ALA A 181 12.62 6.04 7.14
C ALA A 181 12.24 5.34 8.46
N GLN A 182 12.28 6.06 9.58
CA GLN A 182 11.79 5.56 10.87
C GLN A 182 10.30 5.20 10.80
N ALA A 183 9.47 6.04 10.17
CA ALA A 183 8.05 5.80 10.01
C ALA A 183 7.77 4.49 9.23
N GLN A 184 8.55 4.22 8.18
CA GLN A 184 8.44 2.97 7.41
C GLN A 184 8.81 1.75 8.26
N GLN A 185 9.88 1.83 9.04
CA GLN A 185 10.28 0.74 9.95
C GLN A 185 9.19 0.47 10.99
N GLN A 186 8.63 1.52 11.59
CA GLN A 186 7.52 1.43 12.54
C GLN A 186 6.26 0.83 11.89
N PHE A 187 5.94 1.23 10.66
CA PHE A 187 4.79 0.66 9.94
C PHE A 187 4.97 -0.83 9.65
N ALA A 188 6.16 -1.25 9.20
CA ALA A 188 6.46 -2.67 8.98
C ALA A 188 6.33 -3.49 10.27
N ALA A 189 6.69 -2.92 11.43
CA ALA A 189 6.46 -3.54 12.73
C ALA A 189 4.96 -3.58 13.09
N PHE A 190 4.23 -2.48 12.87
CA PHE A 190 2.79 -2.39 13.11
C PHE A 190 2.00 -3.39 12.27
N ALA A 191 2.36 -3.62 11.01
CA ALA A 191 1.68 -4.59 10.15
C ALA A 191 1.64 -6.01 10.74
N ARG A 192 2.57 -6.36 11.64
CA ARG A 192 2.57 -7.64 12.37
C ARG A 192 1.47 -7.76 13.43
N THR A 193 0.88 -6.64 13.85
CA THR A 193 -0.22 -6.62 14.84
C THR A 193 -1.59 -6.70 14.18
N VAL A 194 -1.67 -6.46 12.87
CA VAL A 194 -2.91 -6.52 12.06
C VAL A 194 -3.24 -7.99 11.71
N LEU A 195 -3.16 -8.88 12.70
CA LEU A 195 -3.39 -10.31 12.50
C LEU A 195 -4.87 -10.58 12.26
N GLN A 196 -5.14 -11.39 11.24
CA GLN A 196 -6.40 -12.10 11.07
C GLN A 196 -6.13 -13.59 10.86
N SER A 197 -7.19 -14.39 10.97
CA SER A 197 -7.22 -15.85 10.73
C SER A 197 -6.19 -16.32 9.70
N SER A 198 -5.52 -17.45 9.99
CA SER A 198 -4.53 -18.06 9.10
C SER A 198 -5.18 -18.69 7.86
N THR A 199 -5.52 -17.86 6.88
CA THR A 199 -5.90 -18.30 5.54
C THR A 199 -4.67 -18.90 4.83
N PRO A 200 -4.84 -19.87 3.90
CA PRO A 200 -3.71 -20.43 3.16
C PRO A 200 -2.84 -19.37 2.47
N VAL A 201 -1.54 -19.61 2.47
CA VAL A 201 -0.50 -18.71 1.93
C VAL A 201 -0.71 -18.49 0.43
N LEU A 202 -0.89 -17.23 0.02
CA LEU A 202 -0.92 -16.83 -1.38
C LEU A 202 0.41 -17.15 -2.10
N SER A 203 0.41 -18.06 -3.07
CA SER A 203 1.60 -18.33 -3.89
C SER A 203 1.71 -17.30 -5.01
N VAL A 204 2.65 -16.36 -4.89
CA VAL A 204 2.95 -15.35 -5.91
C VAL A 204 4.24 -15.72 -6.65
N ARG A 205 4.16 -15.85 -7.97
CA ARG A 205 5.34 -16.08 -8.83
C ARG A 205 6.13 -14.79 -9.07
N SER A 206 7.26 -14.91 -9.77
CA SER A 206 7.97 -13.71 -10.25
C SER A 206 7.14 -12.91 -11.25
N LEU A 207 7.23 -11.58 -11.13
CA LEU A 207 6.52 -10.58 -11.94
C LEU A 207 7.42 -9.91 -12.99
N VAL A 208 8.59 -10.48 -13.31
CA VAL A 208 9.53 -9.90 -14.28
C VAL A 208 8.86 -9.69 -15.65
N ALA A 209 8.10 -10.67 -16.13
CA ALA A 209 7.40 -10.55 -17.42
C ALA A 209 6.35 -9.44 -17.39
N GLU A 210 5.56 -9.38 -16.32
CA GLU A 210 4.50 -8.41 -16.09
C GLU A 210 5.01 -6.97 -15.97
N THR A 211 6.09 -6.78 -15.23
CA THR A 211 6.69 -5.45 -15.02
C THR A 211 7.37 -4.94 -16.29
N ASN A 212 7.99 -5.81 -17.10
CA ASN A 212 8.53 -5.44 -18.42
C ASN A 212 7.43 -5.06 -19.41
N ALA A 213 6.33 -5.81 -19.42
CA ALA A 213 5.18 -5.47 -20.25
C ALA A 213 4.59 -4.10 -19.85
N LEU A 214 4.44 -3.84 -18.54
CA LEU A 214 3.89 -2.58 -18.05
C LEU A 214 4.82 -1.39 -18.34
N GLU A 215 6.14 -1.55 -18.24
CA GLU A 215 7.09 -0.48 -18.62
C GLU A 215 6.95 -0.10 -20.09
N THR A 216 6.79 -1.09 -20.96
CA THR A 216 6.56 -0.85 -22.40
C THR A 216 5.30 -0.01 -22.60
N THR A 217 4.21 -0.32 -21.89
CA THR A 217 2.97 0.48 -21.92
C THR A 217 3.19 1.90 -21.37
N LEU A 218 3.88 2.05 -20.24
CA LEU A 218 4.15 3.34 -19.62
C LEU A 218 4.99 4.25 -20.54
N LEU A 219 6.04 3.71 -21.16
CA LEU A 219 6.89 4.43 -22.11
C LEU A 219 6.12 4.82 -23.38
N ALA A 220 5.19 3.98 -23.85
CA ALA A 220 4.34 4.31 -24.98
C ALA A 220 3.41 5.50 -24.69
N LEU A 221 2.95 5.64 -23.45
CA LEU A 221 2.14 6.76 -22.98
C LEU A 221 2.96 8.04 -22.73
N TYR A 222 4.26 7.92 -22.45
CA TYR A 222 5.15 9.06 -22.17
C TYR A 222 5.51 9.84 -23.43
N ARG A 223 4.54 10.60 -23.95
CA ARG A 223 4.68 11.45 -25.14
C ARG A 223 4.03 12.82 -24.90
N PRO A 224 4.59 13.92 -25.44
CA PRO A 224 3.94 15.22 -25.41
C PRO A 224 2.56 15.21 -26.10
N PRO A 225 1.59 16.02 -25.65
CA PRO A 225 1.69 16.95 -24.51
C PRO A 225 1.52 16.26 -23.14
N VAL A 226 0.94 15.05 -23.08
CA VAL A 226 0.57 14.37 -21.84
C VAL A 226 1.75 14.19 -20.88
N SER A 227 2.94 13.86 -21.39
CA SER A 227 4.15 13.69 -20.56
C SER A 227 4.63 14.98 -19.89
N ILE A 228 4.27 16.14 -20.46
CA ILE A 228 4.58 17.46 -19.91
C ILE A 228 3.52 17.82 -18.88
N ASP A 229 2.25 17.74 -19.28
CA ASP A 229 1.12 18.16 -18.45
C ASP A 229 0.94 17.30 -17.20
N ARG A 230 1.35 16.03 -17.27
CA ARG A 230 1.13 15.00 -16.23
C ARG A 230 2.43 14.37 -15.73
N HIS A 231 3.51 15.15 -15.72
CA HIS A 231 4.85 14.65 -15.42
C HIS A 231 4.94 13.99 -14.04
N SER A 232 4.30 14.57 -13.02
CA SER A 232 4.31 14.02 -11.65
C SER A 232 3.58 12.67 -11.55
N GLU A 233 2.49 12.47 -12.31
CA GLU A 233 1.81 11.18 -12.37
C GLU A 233 2.66 10.11 -13.05
N PHE A 234 3.42 10.46 -14.09
CA PHE A 234 4.39 9.55 -14.69
C PHE A 234 5.51 9.16 -13.72
N ILE A 235 6.04 10.11 -12.94
CA ILE A 235 7.01 9.81 -11.87
C ILE A 235 6.40 8.81 -10.89
N GLY A 236 5.16 9.05 -10.44
CA GLY A 236 4.48 8.15 -9.51
C GLY A 236 4.26 6.74 -10.06
N ALA A 237 3.89 6.61 -11.33
CA ALA A 237 3.73 5.31 -11.99
C ALA A 237 5.08 4.58 -12.16
N SER A 238 6.10 5.29 -12.63
CA SER A 238 7.46 4.76 -12.84
C SER A 238 8.10 4.31 -11.53
N LEU A 239 7.96 5.10 -10.46
CA LEU A 239 8.50 4.78 -9.15
C LEU A 239 7.87 3.50 -8.58
N ALA A 240 6.53 3.37 -8.64
CA ALA A 240 5.84 2.15 -8.19
C ALA A 240 6.28 0.91 -8.99
N LEU A 241 6.50 1.07 -10.30
CA LEU A 241 6.97 -0.02 -11.17
C LEU A 241 8.41 -0.43 -10.85
N LYS A 242 9.30 0.54 -10.62
CA LYS A 242 10.68 0.28 -10.21
C LYS A 242 10.72 -0.47 -8.87
N GLU A 243 9.96 0.01 -7.89
CA GLU A 243 9.87 -0.62 -6.57
C GLU A 243 9.34 -2.06 -6.68
N ALA A 244 8.34 -2.31 -7.52
CA ALA A 244 7.84 -3.66 -7.77
C ALA A 244 8.94 -4.60 -8.27
N ARG A 245 9.81 -4.13 -9.17
CA ARG A 245 10.95 -4.93 -9.70
C ARG A 245 12.00 -5.22 -8.64
N GLU A 246 12.34 -4.22 -7.84
CA GLU A 246 13.36 -4.38 -6.79
C GLU A 246 12.87 -5.33 -5.68
N LEU A 247 11.61 -5.22 -5.28
CA LEU A 247 10.95 -6.18 -4.38
C LEU A 247 10.91 -7.59 -4.98
N ASP A 248 10.57 -7.72 -6.27
CA ASP A 248 10.53 -9.01 -6.97
C ASP A 248 11.91 -9.68 -7.01
N ALA A 249 12.95 -8.90 -7.29
CA ALA A 249 14.35 -9.35 -7.29
C ALA A 249 14.83 -9.76 -5.90
N ALA A 250 14.37 -9.08 -4.84
CA ALA A 250 14.64 -9.44 -3.45
C ALA A 250 13.82 -10.66 -2.94
N GLY A 251 12.91 -11.20 -3.77
CA GLY A 251 12.03 -12.29 -3.39
C GLY A 251 10.87 -11.88 -2.47
N LEU A 252 10.64 -10.57 -2.29
CA LEU A 252 9.54 -9.99 -1.51
C LEU A 252 8.28 -9.92 -2.37
N ARG A 253 7.71 -11.09 -2.67
CA ARG A 253 6.69 -11.27 -3.72
C ARG A 253 5.35 -10.60 -3.41
N TYR A 254 4.98 -10.43 -2.15
CA TYR A 254 3.72 -9.79 -1.77
C TYR A 254 3.81 -8.29 -1.97
N GLY A 255 4.90 -7.69 -1.50
CA GLY A 255 5.22 -6.28 -1.76
C GLY A 255 5.35 -6.01 -3.25
N ALA A 256 6.05 -6.88 -3.99
CA ALA A 256 6.20 -6.77 -5.43
C ALA A 256 4.83 -6.77 -6.15
N LEU A 257 3.93 -7.68 -5.79
CA LEU A 257 2.58 -7.74 -6.37
C LEU A 257 1.78 -6.48 -6.06
N GLN A 258 1.79 -6.01 -4.81
CA GLN A 258 1.05 -4.80 -4.45
C GLN A 258 1.59 -3.56 -5.21
N ARG A 259 2.91 -3.40 -5.30
CA ARG A 259 3.52 -2.27 -6.02
C ARG A 259 3.32 -2.37 -7.52
N TYR A 260 3.36 -3.58 -8.09
CA TYR A 260 3.01 -3.81 -9.48
C TYR A 260 1.57 -3.39 -9.78
N LEU A 261 0.61 -3.81 -8.96
CA LEU A 261 -0.81 -3.45 -9.14
C LEU A 261 -1.07 -1.95 -8.94
N LEU A 262 -0.35 -1.31 -8.01
CA LEU A 262 -0.39 0.14 -7.86
C LEU A 262 0.19 0.84 -9.11
N ALA A 263 1.26 0.32 -9.69
CA ALA A 263 1.81 0.83 -10.95
C ALA A 263 0.80 0.66 -12.10
N VAL A 264 0.14 -0.50 -12.22
CA VAL A 264 -0.94 -0.74 -13.20
C VAL A 264 -2.03 0.31 -13.07
N LEU A 265 -2.53 0.54 -11.84
CA LEU A 265 -3.55 1.56 -11.57
C LEU A 265 -3.07 2.94 -12.02
N ARG A 266 -1.87 3.37 -11.60
CA ARG A 266 -1.32 4.68 -11.95
C ARG A 266 -1.11 4.84 -13.45
N THR A 267 -0.61 3.82 -14.14
CA THR A 267 -0.46 3.81 -15.60
C THR A 267 -1.81 3.92 -16.30
N ALA A 268 -2.83 3.19 -15.83
CA ALA A 268 -4.17 3.26 -16.41
C ALA A 268 -4.77 4.67 -16.30
N LEU A 269 -4.52 5.38 -15.20
CA LEU A 269 -5.00 6.75 -14.96
C LEU A 269 -4.31 7.81 -15.84
N LEU A 270 -3.26 7.47 -16.58
CA LEU A 270 -2.65 8.36 -17.57
C LEU A 270 -3.47 8.46 -18.86
N ARG A 271 -4.42 7.54 -19.07
CA ARG A 271 -5.39 7.59 -20.17
C ARG A 271 -6.51 8.61 -19.87
N PRO A 272 -7.25 9.07 -20.89
CA PRO A 272 -8.42 9.92 -20.68
C PRO A 272 -9.41 9.30 -19.70
N ALA A 273 -9.98 10.13 -18.81
CA ALA A 273 -10.95 9.67 -17.83
C ALA A 273 -12.28 9.24 -18.50
N PRO A 274 -12.96 8.21 -17.98
CA PRO A 274 -14.24 7.77 -18.50
C PRO A 274 -15.37 8.76 -18.16
N ALA A 275 -16.54 8.57 -18.79
CA ALA A 275 -17.72 9.36 -18.51
C ALA A 275 -18.35 8.99 -17.15
N LEU A 276 -18.87 9.99 -16.42
CA LEU A 276 -19.53 9.77 -15.13
C LEU A 276 -20.75 8.82 -15.22
N SER A 277 -21.42 8.79 -16.36
CA SER A 277 -22.57 7.92 -16.63
C SER A 277 -22.25 6.43 -16.52
N GLU A 278 -20.98 6.04 -16.56
CA GLU A 278 -20.55 4.64 -16.48
C GLU A 278 -20.43 4.11 -15.04
N SER A 279 -20.53 4.98 -14.03
CA SER A 279 -20.29 4.64 -12.61
C SER A 279 -21.09 3.43 -12.12
N ALA A 280 -22.39 3.35 -12.44
CA ALA A 280 -23.25 2.24 -12.02
C ALA A 280 -22.83 0.90 -12.66
N ALA A 281 -22.48 0.91 -13.95
CA ALA A 281 -22.04 -0.29 -14.66
C ALA A 281 -20.68 -0.77 -14.13
N ILE A 282 -19.74 0.15 -13.87
CA ILE A 282 -18.44 -0.16 -13.28
C ILE A 282 -18.60 -0.76 -11.89
N ARG A 283 -19.47 -0.18 -11.04
CA ARG A 283 -19.80 -0.73 -9.72
C ARG A 283 -20.31 -2.16 -9.82
N ALA A 284 -21.25 -2.44 -10.72
CA ALA A 284 -21.78 -3.79 -10.90
C ALA A 284 -20.69 -4.80 -11.25
N ARG A 285 -19.73 -4.42 -12.11
CA ARG A 285 -18.57 -5.26 -12.48
C ARG A 285 -17.62 -5.50 -11.31
N LEU A 286 -17.35 -4.48 -10.51
CA LEU A 286 -16.53 -4.61 -9.30
C LEU A 286 -17.19 -5.57 -8.29
N LEU A 287 -18.50 -5.44 -8.06
CA LEU A 287 -19.24 -6.33 -7.17
C LEU A 287 -19.33 -7.76 -7.71
N ALA A 288 -19.32 -7.96 -9.03
CA ALA A 288 -19.27 -9.29 -9.63
C ALA A 288 -17.96 -10.05 -9.35
N ALA A 289 -16.87 -9.35 -9.03
CA ALA A 289 -15.62 -9.98 -8.61
C ALA A 289 -15.60 -10.39 -7.13
N ALA A 290 -16.49 -9.81 -6.30
CA ALA A 290 -16.49 -10.04 -4.86
C ALA A 290 -16.65 -11.52 -4.46
N PRO A 291 -17.55 -12.32 -5.06
CA PRO A 291 -17.69 -13.74 -4.69
C PRO A 291 -16.41 -14.54 -4.85
N THR A 292 -15.62 -14.29 -5.91
CA THR A 292 -14.33 -14.96 -6.13
C THR A 292 -13.30 -14.55 -5.08
N LEU A 293 -13.29 -13.26 -4.71
CA LEU A 293 -12.36 -12.74 -3.70
C LEU A 293 -12.73 -13.16 -2.27
N SER A 294 -14.00 -13.55 -2.05
CA SER A 294 -14.48 -14.12 -0.79
C SER A 294 -14.28 -15.63 -0.69
N ASP A 295 -13.67 -16.29 -1.70
CA ASP A 295 -13.25 -17.67 -1.56
C ASP A 295 -12.08 -17.77 -0.56
N TYR A 296 -12.35 -18.43 0.57
CA TYR A 296 -11.39 -18.61 1.65
C TYR A 296 -10.33 -19.68 1.39
N SER A 297 -10.33 -20.28 0.20
CA SER A 297 -9.27 -21.19 -0.23
C SER A 297 -7.91 -20.49 -0.39
N ILE A 298 -7.91 -19.17 -0.63
CA ILE A 298 -6.72 -18.34 -0.86
C ILE A 298 -6.91 -16.97 -0.17
N ASP A 299 -5.83 -16.42 0.39
CA ASP A 299 -5.84 -15.05 0.92
C ASP A 299 -5.85 -14.00 -0.21
N HIS A 300 -7.03 -13.49 -0.53
CA HIS A 300 -7.26 -12.46 -1.55
C HIS A 300 -7.15 -11.02 -1.06
N THR A 301 -6.65 -10.77 0.16
CA THR A 301 -6.71 -9.42 0.77
C THR A 301 -5.99 -8.34 -0.03
N ILE A 302 -4.95 -8.67 -0.80
CA ILE A 302 -4.30 -7.69 -1.73
C ILE A 302 -5.31 -7.20 -2.78
N ALA A 303 -6.07 -8.10 -3.41
CA ALA A 303 -7.06 -7.71 -4.41
C ALA A 303 -8.28 -7.01 -3.78
N ILE A 304 -8.71 -7.48 -2.60
CA ILE A 304 -9.78 -6.84 -1.82
C ILE A 304 -9.42 -5.40 -1.51
N MET A 305 -8.16 -5.10 -1.15
CA MET A 305 -7.69 -3.73 -0.92
C MET A 305 -7.94 -2.81 -2.13
N PHE A 306 -7.67 -3.27 -3.35
CA PHE A 306 -7.94 -2.48 -4.56
C PHE A 306 -9.44 -2.38 -4.88
N LEU A 307 -10.21 -3.46 -4.66
CA LEU A 307 -11.67 -3.44 -4.80
C LEU A 307 -12.31 -2.42 -3.83
N GLU A 308 -11.94 -2.48 -2.55
CA GLU A 308 -12.40 -1.53 -1.54
C GLU A 308 -12.03 -0.08 -1.90
N ARG A 309 -10.82 0.14 -2.43
CA ARG A 309 -10.39 1.47 -2.90
C ARG A 309 -11.31 1.98 -4.00
N ALA A 310 -11.56 1.16 -5.02
CA ALA A 310 -12.45 1.51 -6.13
C ALA A 310 -13.88 1.83 -5.65
N LEU A 311 -14.44 0.98 -4.79
CA LEU A 311 -15.76 1.21 -4.20
C LEU A 311 -15.79 2.42 -3.28
N THR A 312 -14.67 2.80 -2.66
CA THR A 312 -14.55 4.04 -1.88
C THR A 312 -14.64 5.27 -2.76
N GLU A 313 -13.95 5.27 -3.89
CA GLU A 313 -14.00 6.38 -4.84
C GLU A 313 -15.40 6.56 -5.44
N LEU A 314 -16.12 5.47 -5.73
CA LEU A 314 -17.49 5.55 -6.25
C LEU A 314 -18.55 5.93 -5.19
N ASP A 315 -18.25 5.75 -3.91
CA ASP A 315 -19.16 6.10 -2.80
C ASP A 315 -19.02 7.54 -2.34
N ARG A 316 -18.03 8.28 -2.84
CA ARG A 316 -17.86 9.70 -2.49
C ARG A 316 -19.11 10.47 -2.94
N PRO A 317 -19.70 11.33 -2.09
CA PRO A 317 -20.81 12.20 -2.47
C PRO A 317 -20.50 13.06 -3.71
N GLU A 318 -19.23 13.43 -3.87
CA GLU A 318 -18.70 14.23 -4.98
C GLU A 318 -17.80 13.37 -5.89
N ALA A 319 -18.26 12.18 -6.27
CA ALA A 319 -17.52 11.32 -7.20
C ALA A 319 -17.20 12.07 -8.50
N THR A 320 -15.92 12.15 -8.85
CA THR A 320 -15.44 12.87 -10.05
C THR A 320 -15.12 11.90 -11.20
N ALA A 321 -14.82 12.43 -12.39
CA ALA A 321 -14.33 11.61 -13.50
C ALA A 321 -13.03 10.85 -13.12
N ALA A 322 -12.19 11.45 -12.25
CA ALA A 322 -11.01 10.76 -11.71
C ALA A 322 -11.40 9.59 -10.79
N SER A 323 -12.42 9.76 -9.93
CA SER A 323 -12.96 8.69 -9.08
C SER A 323 -13.50 7.52 -9.92
N VAL A 324 -14.25 7.81 -10.99
CA VAL A 324 -14.72 6.79 -11.94
C VAL A 324 -13.55 6.15 -12.69
N GLY A 325 -12.53 6.94 -13.06
CA GLY A 325 -11.29 6.44 -13.66
C GLY A 325 -10.53 5.45 -12.78
N ILE A 326 -10.45 5.69 -11.47
CA ILE A 326 -9.84 4.74 -10.52
C ILE A 326 -10.64 3.44 -10.50
N ALA A 327 -11.97 3.53 -10.39
CA ALA A 327 -12.83 2.35 -10.34
C ALA A 327 -12.78 1.51 -11.62
N LEU A 328 -12.78 2.17 -12.79
CA LEU A 328 -12.63 1.52 -14.08
C LEU A 328 -11.27 0.83 -14.20
N ALA A 329 -10.19 1.52 -13.85
CA ALA A 329 -8.84 0.95 -13.88
C ALA A 329 -8.72 -0.30 -12.98
N VAL A 330 -9.36 -0.28 -11.80
CA VAL A 330 -9.38 -1.46 -10.92
C VAL A 330 -10.13 -2.63 -11.57
N ALA A 331 -11.31 -2.38 -12.14
CA ALA A 331 -12.14 -3.40 -12.78
C ALA A 331 -11.49 -4.00 -14.04
N ASP A 332 -10.87 -3.17 -14.87
CA ASP A 332 -10.42 -3.55 -16.23
C ASP A 332 -8.97 -4.03 -16.27
N GLU A 333 -8.13 -3.55 -15.36
CA GLU A 333 -6.68 -3.77 -15.44
C GLU A 333 -6.15 -4.44 -14.17
N VAL A 334 -6.46 -3.87 -12.99
CA VAL A 334 -5.85 -4.33 -11.73
C VAL A 334 -6.32 -5.73 -11.36
N LEU A 335 -7.64 -5.96 -11.26
CA LEU A 335 -8.16 -7.27 -10.85
C LEU A 335 -7.79 -8.39 -11.84
N PRO A 336 -7.91 -8.21 -13.17
CA PRO A 336 -7.46 -9.22 -14.12
C PRO A 336 -5.96 -9.53 -14.00
N LYS A 337 -5.10 -8.52 -13.83
CA LYS A 337 -3.65 -8.72 -13.68
C LYS A 337 -3.29 -9.35 -12.33
N TYR A 338 -4.06 -9.09 -11.28
CA TYR A 338 -3.92 -9.79 -10.00
C TYR A 338 -4.15 -11.29 -10.20
N PHE A 339 -5.26 -11.70 -10.82
CA PHE A 339 -5.54 -13.13 -11.04
C PHE A 339 -4.49 -13.79 -11.93
N ALA A 340 -4.07 -13.12 -13.02
CA ALA A 340 -3.00 -13.61 -13.89
C ALA A 340 -1.66 -13.80 -13.14
N ALA A 341 -1.37 -12.99 -12.11
CA ALA A 341 -0.19 -13.13 -11.28
C ALA A 341 -0.22 -14.34 -10.34
N LEU A 342 -1.40 -14.93 -10.10
CA LEU A 342 -1.56 -16.15 -9.30
C LEU A 342 -1.49 -17.43 -10.13
N GLU A 343 -1.66 -17.32 -11.45
CA GLU A 343 -1.51 -18.43 -12.36
C GLU A 343 -0.06 -18.92 -12.42
N ALA A 344 0.13 -20.17 -12.88
CA ALA A 344 1.45 -20.73 -13.09
C ALA A 344 2.28 -19.82 -14.01
N ALA A 345 3.58 -19.69 -13.71
CA ALA A 345 4.45 -18.85 -14.52
C ALA A 345 4.40 -19.30 -15.98
N PRO A 346 4.17 -18.38 -16.93
CA PRO A 346 4.25 -18.74 -18.34
C PRO A 346 5.64 -19.32 -18.61
N ALA A 347 5.70 -20.34 -19.48
CA ALA A 347 6.97 -20.93 -19.85
C ALA A 347 7.92 -19.80 -20.30
N MET A 348 9.02 -19.65 -19.57
CA MET A 348 10.00 -18.62 -19.88
C MET A 348 10.50 -18.85 -21.30
N VAL A 349 10.11 -17.97 -22.21
CA VAL A 349 10.77 -17.89 -23.51
C VAL A 349 12.21 -17.48 -23.19
N SER A 350 13.16 -18.38 -23.43
CA SER A 350 14.57 -18.09 -23.17
C SER A 350 14.91 -16.75 -23.78
N PRO A 351 15.36 -15.76 -22.97
CA PRO A 351 15.62 -14.43 -23.49
C PRO A 351 16.63 -14.59 -24.61
N ARG A 352 16.27 -14.07 -25.80
CA ARG A 352 17.23 -13.99 -26.90
C ARG A 352 18.45 -13.25 -26.37
N THR A 353 19.64 -13.81 -26.59
CA THR A 353 20.91 -13.17 -26.19
C THR A 353 20.86 -11.70 -26.62
N PRO A 354 20.87 -10.74 -25.68
CA PRO A 354 20.69 -9.34 -26.01
C PRO A 354 21.83 -8.90 -26.93
N ARG A 355 21.48 -8.46 -28.15
CA ARG A 355 22.42 -7.77 -29.03
C ARG A 355 22.39 -6.30 -28.64
N VAL A 356 23.39 -5.86 -27.90
CA VAL A 356 23.56 -4.44 -27.57
C VAL A 356 24.30 -3.76 -28.72
N THR A 357 23.61 -2.89 -29.45
CA THR A 357 24.26 -1.95 -30.36
C THR A 357 24.55 -0.67 -29.57
N VAL A 358 25.82 -0.42 -29.26
CA VAL A 358 26.25 0.82 -28.61
C VAL A 358 26.45 1.89 -29.68
N THR A 359 25.54 2.87 -29.74
CA THR A 359 25.74 4.06 -30.58
C THR A 359 26.42 5.13 -29.74
N LEU A 360 27.70 5.38 -30.01
CA LEU A 360 28.44 6.50 -29.43
C LEU A 360 28.00 7.80 -30.09
N VAL A 361 27.25 8.62 -29.36
CA VAL A 361 26.90 9.98 -29.79
C VAL A 361 27.96 10.94 -29.25
N ARG A 362 28.73 11.56 -30.15
CA ARG A 362 29.66 12.63 -29.80
C ARG A 362 28.85 13.91 -29.60
N TRP A 363 28.70 14.36 -28.36
CA TRP A 363 28.10 15.66 -28.08
C TRP A 363 29.06 16.78 -28.52
N PRO A 364 28.60 17.79 -29.28
CA PRO A 364 29.48 18.82 -29.88
C PRO A 364 29.96 19.91 -28.90
N PHE A 365 29.96 19.65 -27.58
CA PHE A 365 30.34 20.64 -26.55
C PHE A 365 31.58 20.23 -25.75
N THR A 366 32.61 19.75 -26.44
CA THR A 366 33.97 19.62 -25.87
C THR A 366 34.95 20.43 -26.67
#